data_AF-A0A2C6CUV4-F1
#
_entry.id   AF-A0A2C6CUV4-F1
#
_cell.length_a   1.000
_cell.length_b   1.000
_cell.length_c   1.000
_cell.angle_alpha   90.00
_cell.angle_beta   90.00
_cell.angle_gamma   90.00
#
_symmetry.space_group_name_H-M   'P 1'
#
loop_
_entity.id
_entity.type
_entity.pdbx_description
1 polymer ?
#
loop_
_entity_poly.entity_id
_entity_poly.type
_entity_poly.pdbx_seq_one_letter_code
_entity_poly.pdbx_strand_id
1 'polypeptide(L)' 'MDYRTAIEELENILEDLRNQQVGVDELETSVARAAELIDWCRTRLRTVADKTDRLDTGIEPGQLL' A
#
# COMPACT_ATOMS: atom_id res chain seq x y z
N MET A 1 5.84 -2.71 9.53
CA MET A 1 4.91 -3.29 8.55
C MET A 1 5.58 -3.30 7.19
N ASP A 2 5.53 -4.43 6.48
CA ASP A 2 5.94 -4.51 5.08
C ASP A 2 4.72 -4.48 4.15
N TYR A 3 4.96 -4.37 2.84
CA TYR A 3 3.89 -4.21 1.86
C TYR A 3 2.96 -5.43 1.80
N ARG A 4 3.51 -6.64 1.96
CA ARG A 4 2.71 -7.86 1.88
C ARG A 4 1.76 -7.93 3.06
N THR A 5 2.25 -7.69 4.28
CA THR A 5 1.40 -7.70 5.49
C THR A 5 0.31 -6.63 5.42
N ALA A 6 0.59 -5.45 4.87
CA ALA A 6 -0.43 -4.40 4.72
C ALA A 6 -1.55 -4.81 3.75
N ILE A 7 -1.20 -5.53 2.67
CA ILE A 7 -2.19 -6.06 1.72
C ILE A 7 -2.99 -7.21 2.33
N GLU A 8 -2.33 -8.15 3.01
CA GLU A 8 -3.01 -9.25 3.73
C GLU A 8 -4.02 -8.70 4.74
N GLU A 9 -3.66 -7.66 5.51
CA GLU A 9 -4.57 -7.01 6.44
C GLU A 9 -5.76 -6.34 5.73
N LEU A 10 -5.52 -5.67 4.60
CA LEU A 10 -6.58 -5.04 3.81
C LEU A 10 -7.55 -6.07 3.20
N GLU A 11 -7.04 -7.22 2.75
CA GLU A 11 -7.85 -8.33 2.23
C GLU A 11 -8.76 -8.91 3.32
N ASN A 12 -8.24 -9.10 4.53
CA ASN A 12 -9.03 -9.57 5.67
C ASN A 12 -10.15 -8.57 6.03
N ILE A 13 -9.83 -7.27 6.12
CA ILE A 13 -10.85 -6.24 6.38
C ILE A 13 -11.95 -6.29 5.30
N LEU A 14 -11.56 -6.41 4.03
CA LEU A 14 -12.52 -6.52 2.94
C LEU A 14 -13.38 -7.80 3.02
N GLU A 15 -12.82 -8.91 3.48
CA GLU A 15 -13.55 -10.14 3.70
C GLU A 15 -14.59 -10.01 4.82
N ASP A 16 -14.17 -9.46 5.97
CA ASP A 16 -15.06 -9.23 7.11
C ASP A 16 -16.25 -8.32 6.74
N LEU A 17 -15.96 -7.25 5.98
CA LEU A 17 -16.98 -6.32 5.47
C LEU A 17 -17.96 -7.00 4.50
N ARG A 18 -17.46 -7.87 3.60
CA ARG A 18 -18.31 -8.60 2.64
C ARG A 18 -19.21 -9.62 3.31
N ASN A 19 -18.70 -10.31 4.33
CA ASN A 19 -19.41 -11.39 5.00
C ASN A 19 -20.44 -10.88 6.04
N GLN A 20 -20.61 -9.55 6.15
CA GLN A 20 -21.48 -8.92 7.16
C GLN A 20 -21.15 -9.36 8.59
N GLN A 21 -19.90 -9.77 8.82
CA GLN A 21 -19.43 -10.21 10.14
C GLN A 21 -19.09 -9.03 11.04
N VAL A 22 -19.16 -7.81 10.50
CA VAL A 22 -18.80 -6.56 11.18
C VAL A 22 -20.07 -5.86 11.65
N GLY A 23 -20.17 -5.59 12.95
CA GLY A 23 -21.25 -4.78 13.52
C GLY A 23 -21.19 -3.32 13.03
N VAL A 24 -22.30 -2.57 13.13
CA VAL A 24 -22.34 -1.16 12.66
C VAL A 24 -21.30 -0.27 13.36
N ASP A 25 -21.01 -0.55 14.64
CA ASP A 25 -19.99 0.17 15.41
C ASP A 25 -18.56 -0.21 14.98
N GLU A 26 -18.35 -1.46 14.58
CA GLU A 26 -17.06 -1.96 14.09
C GLU A 26 -16.80 -1.54 12.64
N LEU A 27 -17.85 -1.21 11.89
CA LEU A 27 -17.76 -0.76 10.50
C LEU A 27 -16.93 0.52 10.37
N GLU A 28 -17.14 1.49 11.25
CA GLU A 28 -16.38 2.74 11.26
C GLU A 28 -14.89 2.46 11.48
N THR A 29 -14.58 1.59 12.44
CA THR A 29 -13.19 1.21 12.76
C THR A 29 -12.52 0.47 11.60
N SER A 30 -13.22 -0.49 11.00
CA SER A 30 -12.72 -1.28 9.86
C SER A 30 -12.46 -0.39 8.63
N VAL A 31 -13.36 0.55 8.34
CA VAL A 31 -13.19 1.49 7.22
C VAL A 31 -12.05 2.47 7.49
N ALA A 32 -11.95 3.00 8.71
CA ALA A 32 -10.85 3.90 9.08
C ALA A 32 -9.50 3.19 8.93
N ARG A 33 -9.41 1.94 9.41
CA ARG A 33 -8.19 1.14 9.29
C ARG A 33 -7.82 0.84 7.83
N ALA A 34 -8.80 0.49 7.00
CA ALA A 34 -8.58 0.30 5.57
C ALA A 34 -8.03 1.57 4.89
N ALA A 35 -8.55 2.75 5.26
CA ALA A 35 -8.07 4.02 4.73
C ALA A 35 -6.59 4.29 5.09
N GLU A 36 -6.19 4.00 6.33
CA GLU A 36 -4.79 4.11 6.76
C GLU A 36 -3.87 3.17 5.97
N LEU A 37 -4.28 1.91 5.79
CA LEU A 37 -3.51 0.93 5.02
C LEU A 37 -3.34 1.35 3.57
N ILE A 38 -4.39 1.88 2.95
CA ILE A 38 -4.35 2.38 1.57
C ILE A 38 -3.38 3.55 1.45
N ASP A 39 -3.43 4.53 2.37
CA ASP A 39 -2.53 5.68 2.33
C ASP A 39 -1.06 5.26 2.51
N TRP A 40 -0.82 4.35 3.45
CA TRP A 40 0.50 3.79 3.68
C TRP A 40 1.03 3.05 2.42
N CYS A 41 0.21 2.20 1.80
CA CYS A 41 0.57 1.49 0.56
C CYS A 41 0.90 2.44 -0.58
N ARG A 42 0.09 3.49 -0.78
CA ARG A 42 0.34 4.54 -1.80
C ARG A 42 1.66 5.26 -1.55
N THR A 43 1.93 5.64 -0.31
CA THR A 43 3.19 6.27 0.09
C THR A 43 4.38 5.36 -0.15
N ARG A 44 4.24 4.06 0.15
CA ARG A 44 5.29 3.06 -0.09
C ARG A 44 5.59 2.91 -1.58
N LEU A 45 4.56 2.80 -2.43
CA LEU A 45 4.72 2.69 -3.87
C LEU A 45 5.39 3.93 -4.47
N ARG A 46 4.97 5.14 -4.06
CA ARG A 46 5.62 6.38 -4.48
C ARG A 46 7.09 6.40 -4.10
N THR A 47 7.41 6.01 -2.88
CA THR A 47 8.80 5.93 -2.41
C THR A 47 9.66 4.96 -3.22
N VAL A 48 9.08 3.83 -3.66
CA VAL A 48 9.78 2.87 -4.52
C VAL A 48 9.98 3.46 -5.92
N ALA A 49 8.94 4.06 -6.51
CA ALA A 49 9.01 4.70 -7.81
C ALA A 49 10.06 5.83 -7.84
N ASP A 50 10.06 6.71 -6.84
CA ASP A 50 11.04 7.81 -6.72
C ASP A 50 12.49 7.27 -6.61
N LYS A 51 12.68 6.12 -5.95
CA LYS A 51 14.00 5.48 -5.87
C LYS A 51 14.42 4.91 -7.23
N THR A 52 13.50 4.31 -7.97
CA THR A 52 13.77 3.78 -9.31
C THR A 52 14.09 4.89 -10.30
N ASP A 53 13.31 5.98 -10.32
CA ASP A 53 13.54 7.14 -11.19
C ASP A 53 14.93 7.79 -10.96
N ARG A 54 15.38 7.80 -9.70
CA ARG A 54 16.73 8.26 -9.33
C ARG A 54 17.86 7.34 -9.81
N LEU A 55 17.58 6.06 -10.05
CA LEU A 55 18.56 5.13 -10.62
C LEU A 55 18.66 5.35 -12.14
N ASP A 56 17.54 5.65 -12.80
CA ASP A 56 17.50 5.93 -14.24
C ASP A 56 18.22 7.24 -14.60
N THR A 57 18.17 8.25 -13.73
CA THR A 57 18.92 9.51 -13.90
C THR A 57 20.43 9.39 -13.66
N GLY A 58 20.92 8.22 -13.25
CA GLY A 58 22.35 7.95 -13.03
C GLY A 58 23.06 7.27 -14.21
N ILE A 59 22.36 6.95 -15.31
CA ILE A 59 22.96 6.33 -16.49
C ILE A 59 23.01 7.35 -17.63
N GLU A 60 24.17 8.00 -17.78
CA GLU A 60 24.46 8.80 -18.96
C GLU A 60 24.68 7.85 -20.15
N PRO A 61 24.01 8.05 -21.31
CA PRO A 61 24.10 7.16 -22.48
C PRO A 61 25.47 7.15 -23.21
N GLY A 62 26.57 7.51 -22.54
CA GLY A 62 27.91 7.63 -23.10
C GLY A 62 29.01 6.81 -22.41
N GLN A 63 28.71 5.99 -21.41
CA GLN A 63 29.73 5.28 -20.62
C GLN A 63 30.04 3.85 -21.12
N LEU A 64 29.46 3.47 -22.27
CA LEU A 64 29.74 2.21 -22.96
C LEU A 64 30.58 2.49 -24.22
N LEU A 65 31.79 3.03 -24.03
CA LEU A 65 32.84 3.12 -25.03
C LEU A 65 34.17 2.68 -24.42
#